data_AF-A0A6N0HSW6-F1
#
_entry.id   AF-A0A6N0HSW6-F1
#
_cell.length_a   1.000
_cell.length_b   1.000
_cell.length_c   1.000
_cell.angle_alpha   90.00
_cell.angle_beta   90.00
_cell.angle_gamma   90.00
#
_symmetry.space_group_name_H-M   'P 1'
#
loop_
_entity.id
_entity.type
_entity.pdbx_description
1 polymer ?
#
loop_
_entity_poly.entity_id
_entity_poly.type
_entity_poly.pdbx_seq_one_letter_code
_entity_poly.pdbx_strand_id
1 'polypeptide(L)'
;MDTLEPLTLTLDTALTNKLCQQIEASTNSAAQRVAALVTLQTFISATSDSALHGGENYTTIRNIIDDHTERARRTLMVEQGEALKVAVAKRDVASIAHIYTPLSRSGFWKVMEQLAESTEKPVLESAASWCKQWCTETKQRGETASPYHDAINFKGAGIDIAEYTAMGDLNNFLQNLVNQ
;
A
#
# COMPACT_ATOMS: atom_id res chain seq x y z
N MET A 1 36.33 -21.79 -22.09
CA MET A 1 35.56 -20.57 -21.74
C MET A 1 34.37 -20.56 -22.68
N ASP A 2 33.20 -20.98 -22.20
CA ASP A 2 31.98 -20.88 -23.00
C ASP A 2 31.65 -19.40 -23.16
N THR A 3 31.74 -18.91 -24.39
CA THR A 3 31.25 -17.58 -24.75
C THR A 3 29.73 -17.64 -24.74
N LEU A 4 29.12 -17.12 -23.67
CA LEU A 4 27.68 -16.93 -23.59
C LEU A 4 27.24 -16.01 -24.74
N GLU A 5 26.37 -16.50 -25.61
CA GLU A 5 25.76 -15.67 -26.65
C GLU A 5 24.81 -14.64 -26.00
N PRO A 6 24.87 -13.36 -26.39
CA PRO A 6 23.99 -12.35 -25.83
C PRO A 6 22.55 -12.54 -26.31
N LEU A 7 21.61 -12.59 -25.37
CA LEU A 7 20.19 -12.49 -25.67
C LEU A 7 19.79 -11.02 -25.79
N THR A 8 19.41 -10.58 -27.00
CA THR A 8 18.89 -9.23 -27.22
C THR A 8 17.36 -9.23 -27.18
N LEU A 9 16.80 -8.45 -26.25
CA LEU A 9 15.37 -8.18 -26.16
C LEU A 9 15.08 -6.83 -26.81
N THR A 10 14.36 -6.84 -27.93
CA THR A 10 13.87 -5.63 -28.59
C THR A 10 12.46 -5.33 -28.09
N LEU A 11 12.32 -4.21 -27.38
CA LEU A 11 11.03 -3.71 -26.91
C LEU A 11 10.54 -2.59 -27.82
N ASP A 12 9.41 -2.81 -28.47
CA ASP A 12 8.62 -1.77 -29.10
C ASP A 12 7.35 -1.49 -28.27
N THR A 13 6.55 -0.51 -28.70
CA THR A 13 5.32 -0.11 -28.01
C THR A 13 4.27 -1.23 -27.98
N ALA A 14 4.15 -2.01 -29.05
CA ALA A 14 3.16 -3.08 -29.17
C ALA A 14 3.50 -4.24 -28.23
N LEU A 15 4.76 -4.64 -28.18
CA LEU A 15 5.26 -5.68 -27.29
C LEU A 15 5.21 -5.23 -25.82
N THR A 16 5.56 -3.96 -25.53
CA THR A 16 5.43 -3.39 -24.17
C THR A 16 3.99 -3.50 -23.68
N ASN A 17 3.03 -3.05 -24.48
CA ASN A 17 1.61 -3.11 -24.14
C ASN A 17 1.15 -4.56 -23.93
N LYS A 18 1.57 -5.49 -24.80
CA LYS A 18 1.27 -6.92 -24.67
C LYS A 18 1.83 -7.52 -23.39
N LEU A 19 3.06 -7.18 -23.00
CA LEU A 19 3.68 -7.64 -21.76
C LEU A 19 2.92 -7.12 -20.53
N CYS A 20 2.55 -5.84 -20.52
CA CYS A 20 1.74 -5.28 -19.44
C CYS A 20 0.39 -6.00 -19.32
N GLN A 21 -0.30 -6.25 -20.42
CA GLN A 21 -1.58 -6.99 -20.44
C GLN A 21 -1.41 -8.44 -19.95
N GLN A 22 -0.31 -9.10 -20.31
CA GLN A 22 0.00 -10.45 -19.82
C GLN A 22 0.26 -10.46 -18.31
N ILE A 23 0.96 -9.45 -17.78
CA ILE A 23 1.13 -9.29 -16.33
C ILE A 23 -0.22 -9.10 -15.65
N GLU A 24 -1.08 -8.24 -16.18
CA GLU A 24 -2.42 -8.00 -15.63
C GLU A 24 -3.29 -9.27 -15.61
N ALA A 25 -3.22 -10.07 -16.68
CA ALA A 25 -3.99 -11.31 -16.81
C ALA A 25 -3.44 -12.48 -15.97
N SER A 26 -2.14 -12.51 -15.67
CA SER A 26 -1.48 -13.62 -14.96
C SER A 26 -1.43 -13.45 -13.44
N THR A 27 -1.81 -12.28 -12.92
CA THR A 27 -1.74 -11.94 -11.50
C THR A 27 -3.11 -11.96 -10.84
N ASN A 28 -3.16 -12.46 -9.61
CA ASN A 28 -4.41 -12.75 -8.91
C ASN A 28 -4.91 -11.59 -8.04
N SER A 29 -4.09 -10.56 -7.80
CA SER A 29 -4.47 -9.38 -7.03
C SER A 29 -3.89 -8.09 -7.62
N ALA A 30 -4.52 -6.95 -7.34
CA ALA A 30 -4.01 -5.65 -7.79
C ALA A 30 -2.63 -5.32 -7.18
N ALA A 31 -2.35 -5.78 -5.96
CA ALA A 31 -1.03 -5.61 -5.34
C ALA A 31 0.07 -6.35 -6.12
N GLN A 32 -0.21 -7.60 -6.54
CA GLN A 32 0.72 -8.36 -7.38
C GLN A 32 0.91 -7.70 -8.76
N ARG A 33 -0.15 -7.15 -9.35
CA ARG A 33 -0.07 -6.37 -10.61
C ARG A 33 0.89 -5.21 -10.49
N VAL A 34 0.70 -4.36 -9.47
CA VAL A 34 1.55 -3.19 -9.24
C VAL A 34 3.00 -3.61 -9.03
N ALA A 35 3.26 -4.63 -8.20
CA ALA A 35 4.61 -5.11 -7.94
C ALA A 35 5.29 -5.64 -9.23
N ALA A 36 4.58 -6.41 -10.05
CA ALA A 36 5.11 -6.95 -11.29
C ALA A 36 5.38 -5.85 -12.35
N LEU A 37 4.49 -4.87 -12.49
CA LEU A 37 4.68 -3.75 -13.42
C LEU A 37 5.84 -2.82 -13.00
N VAL A 38 5.98 -2.54 -11.70
CA VAL A 38 7.13 -1.78 -11.16
C VAL A 38 8.43 -2.56 -11.37
N THR A 39 8.40 -3.89 -11.22
CA THR A 39 9.56 -4.75 -11.48
C THR A 39 9.95 -4.70 -12.96
N LEU A 40 8.98 -4.76 -13.87
CA LEU A 40 9.21 -4.61 -15.31
C LEU A 40 9.83 -3.25 -15.65
N GLN A 41 9.29 -2.16 -15.08
CA GLN A 41 9.83 -0.81 -15.26
C GLN A 41 11.28 -0.70 -14.75
N THR A 42 11.56 -1.28 -13.58
CA THR A 42 12.91 -1.30 -12.98
C THR A 42 13.88 -2.11 -13.84
N PHE A 43 13.46 -3.28 -14.32
CA PHE A 43 14.24 -4.13 -15.20
C PHE A 43 14.60 -3.40 -16.50
N ILE A 44 13.62 -2.78 -17.16
CA ILE A 44 13.86 -2.03 -18.41
C ILE A 44 14.80 -0.86 -18.16
N SER A 45 14.61 -0.11 -17.08
CA SER A 45 15.48 1.04 -16.74
C SER A 45 16.91 0.59 -16.41
N ALA A 46 17.09 -0.58 -15.80
CA ALA A 46 18.41 -1.10 -15.43
C ALA A 46 19.16 -1.77 -16.58
N THR A 47 18.45 -2.21 -17.63
CA THR A 47 19.03 -2.98 -18.74
C THR A 47 19.08 -2.21 -20.06
N SER A 48 18.37 -1.08 -20.17
CA SER A 48 18.45 -0.22 -21.35
C SER A 48 19.72 0.63 -21.35
N ASP A 49 20.21 0.95 -22.55
CA ASP A 49 21.35 1.86 -22.69
C ASP A 49 20.98 3.25 -22.16
N SER A 50 21.82 3.80 -21.29
CA SER A 50 21.72 5.17 -20.77
C SER A 50 21.57 6.22 -21.87
N ALA A 51 22.16 6.01 -23.05
CA ALA A 51 22.03 6.91 -24.20
C ALA A 51 20.60 6.95 -24.77
N LEU A 52 19.82 5.88 -24.59
CA LEU A 52 18.43 5.79 -25.07
C LEU A 52 17.43 6.44 -24.12
N HIS A 53 17.81 6.75 -22.88
CA HIS A 53 16.89 7.27 -21.86
C HIS A 53 16.31 8.65 -22.19
N GLY A 54 16.99 9.44 -23.03
CA GLY A 54 16.49 10.71 -23.54
C GLY A 54 15.68 10.61 -24.83
N GLY A 55 15.52 9.40 -25.39
CA GLY A 55 14.84 9.17 -26.65
C GLY A 55 13.31 9.12 -26.52
N GLU A 56 12.62 9.50 -27.59
CA GLU A 56 11.16 9.44 -27.67
C GLU A 56 10.64 8.01 -27.43
N ASN A 57 11.25 7.00 -28.05
CA ASN A 57 10.85 5.59 -27.90
C ASN A 57 10.91 5.10 -26.45
N TYR A 58 11.96 5.45 -25.71
CA TYR A 58 12.10 5.07 -24.30
C TYR A 58 11.03 5.75 -23.46
N THR A 59 10.77 7.04 -23.71
CA THR A 59 9.72 7.80 -23.03
C THR A 59 8.34 7.21 -23.30
N THR A 60 8.03 6.84 -24.55
CA THR A 60 6.75 6.21 -24.91
C THR A 60 6.58 4.86 -24.21
N ILE A 61 7.60 4.01 -24.19
CA ILE A 61 7.56 2.72 -23.49
C ILE A 61 7.34 2.93 -22.00
N ARG A 62 8.05 3.88 -21.39
CA ARG A 62 7.90 4.22 -19.98
C ARG A 62 6.47 4.68 -19.67
N ASN A 63 5.92 5.57 -20.49
CA ASN A 63 4.55 6.06 -20.32
C ASN A 63 3.52 4.95 -20.40
N ILE A 64 3.68 3.98 -21.31
CA ILE A 64 2.79 2.81 -21.39
C ILE A 64 2.81 2.03 -20.07
N ILE A 65 4.01 1.74 -19.53
CA ILE A 65 4.13 0.99 -18.28
C ILE A 65 3.57 1.80 -17.10
N ASP A 66 3.82 3.12 -17.06
CA ASP A 66 3.29 4.01 -16.05
C ASP A 66 1.75 4.06 -16.09
N ASP A 67 1.13 4.12 -17.28
CA ASP A 67 -0.32 4.10 -17.46
C ASP A 67 -0.93 2.79 -16.93
N HIS A 68 -0.34 1.64 -17.25
CA HIS A 68 -0.77 0.34 -16.72
C HIS A 68 -0.60 0.28 -15.20
N THR A 69 0.53 0.75 -14.69
CA THR A 69 0.84 0.75 -13.26
C THR A 69 -0.16 1.63 -12.50
N GLU A 70 -0.49 2.80 -13.03
CA GLU A 70 -1.42 3.72 -12.39
C GLU A 70 -2.86 3.21 -12.41
N ARG A 71 -3.29 2.54 -13.50
CA ARG A 71 -4.57 1.81 -13.50
C ARG A 71 -4.60 0.72 -12.42
N ALA A 72 -3.56 -0.09 -12.34
CA ALA A 72 -3.47 -1.14 -11.31
C ALA A 72 -3.46 -0.56 -9.89
N ARG A 73 -2.78 0.58 -9.65
CA ARG A 73 -2.79 1.28 -8.36
C ARG A 73 -4.17 1.80 -8.00
N ARG A 74 -4.92 2.35 -8.96
CA ARG A 74 -6.31 2.79 -8.72
C ARG A 74 -7.21 1.63 -8.31
N THR A 75 -7.11 0.50 -9.00
CA THR A 75 -7.82 -0.72 -8.62
C THR A 75 -7.42 -1.18 -7.22
N LEU A 76 -6.13 -1.19 -6.91
CA LEU A 76 -5.63 -1.54 -5.58
C LEU A 76 -6.22 -0.61 -4.51
N MET A 77 -6.25 0.71 -4.72
CA MET A 77 -6.82 1.63 -3.73
C MET A 77 -8.29 1.32 -3.44
N VAL A 78 -9.09 1.04 -4.47
CA VAL A 78 -10.51 0.67 -4.30
C VAL A 78 -10.65 -0.65 -3.53
N GLU A 79 -9.87 -1.68 -3.91
CA GLU A 79 -9.87 -2.97 -3.20
C GLU A 79 -9.49 -2.80 -1.71
N GLN A 80 -8.49 -1.97 -1.43
CA GLN A 80 -8.05 -1.68 -0.06
C GLN A 80 -9.09 -0.85 0.72
N GLY A 81 -9.84 0.05 0.05
CA GLY A 81 -10.94 0.81 0.65
C GLY A 81 -12.06 -0.09 1.15
N GLU A 82 -12.51 -1.01 0.30
CA GLU A 82 -13.53 -2.00 0.67
C GLU A 82 -13.01 -2.95 1.76
N ALA A 83 -11.76 -3.41 1.66
CA ALA A 83 -11.13 -4.22 2.69
C ALA A 83 -11.04 -3.50 4.04
N LEU A 84 -10.70 -2.20 4.03
CA LEU A 84 -10.62 -1.40 5.25
C LEU A 84 -11.98 -1.24 5.90
N LYS A 85 -13.03 -0.98 5.10
CA LYS A 85 -14.41 -0.91 5.60
C LYS A 85 -14.83 -2.19 6.30
N VAL A 86 -14.53 -3.34 5.71
CA VAL A 86 -14.80 -4.65 6.33
C VAL A 86 -13.98 -4.84 7.61
N ALA A 87 -12.70 -4.48 7.61
CA ALA A 87 -11.82 -4.64 8.75
C ALA A 87 -12.26 -3.75 9.94
N VAL A 88 -12.63 -2.50 9.68
CA VAL A 88 -13.17 -1.57 10.69
C VAL A 88 -14.49 -2.08 11.25
N ALA A 89 -15.41 -2.53 10.39
CA ALA A 89 -16.69 -3.10 10.84
C ALA A 89 -16.50 -4.33 11.75
N LYS A 90 -15.51 -5.16 11.45
CA LYS A 90 -15.15 -6.35 12.24
C LYS A 90 -14.24 -6.04 13.43
N ARG A 91 -13.75 -4.80 13.57
CA ARG A 91 -12.74 -4.40 14.56
C ARG A 91 -11.46 -5.24 14.48
N ASP A 92 -11.07 -5.61 13.27
CA ASP A 92 -9.93 -6.48 12.99
C ASP A 92 -8.66 -5.67 12.77
N VAL A 93 -7.87 -5.52 13.84
CA VAL A 93 -6.64 -4.74 13.86
C VAL A 93 -5.56 -5.31 12.94
N ALA A 94 -5.43 -6.64 12.88
CA ALA A 94 -4.44 -7.30 12.05
C ALA A 94 -4.71 -7.04 10.56
N SER A 95 -5.99 -7.10 10.15
CA SER A 95 -6.39 -6.75 8.79
C SER A 95 -6.13 -5.27 8.47
N ILE A 96 -6.39 -4.34 9.40
CA ILE A 96 -6.07 -2.91 9.23
C ILE A 96 -4.56 -2.71 9.02
N ALA A 97 -3.73 -3.38 9.83
CA ALA A 97 -2.27 -3.33 9.70
C ALA A 97 -1.78 -3.94 8.38
N HIS A 98 -2.41 -5.02 7.93
CA HIS A 98 -2.09 -5.65 6.64
C HIS A 98 -2.40 -4.73 5.45
N ILE A 99 -3.48 -3.94 5.54
CA ILE A 99 -3.81 -2.90 4.54
C ILE A 99 -2.80 -1.75 4.61
N TYR A 100 -2.40 -1.35 5.83
CA TYR A 100 -1.43 -0.27 6.05
C TYR A 100 -0.04 -0.58 5.49
N THR A 101 0.49 -1.78 5.76
CA THR A 101 1.89 -2.15 5.51
C THR A 101 2.37 -1.94 4.06
N PRO A 102 1.63 -2.37 3.01
CA PRO A 102 2.05 -2.14 1.63
C PRO A 102 1.78 -0.71 1.14
N LEU A 103 1.07 0.11 1.91
CA LEU A 103 0.74 1.48 1.56
C LEU A 103 1.72 2.45 2.22
N SER A 104 2.08 3.53 1.51
CA SER A 104 2.63 4.69 2.20
C SER A 104 1.58 5.28 3.12
N ARG A 105 1.99 6.08 4.10
CA ARG A 105 1.07 6.84 4.97
C ARG A 105 0.06 7.68 4.15
N SER A 106 0.50 8.26 3.04
CA SER A 106 -0.36 9.01 2.12
C SER A 106 -1.33 8.10 1.34
N GLY A 107 -0.94 6.89 0.99
CA GLY A 107 -1.83 5.89 0.39
C GLY A 107 -2.90 5.45 1.38
N PHE A 108 -2.51 5.13 2.61
CA PHE A 108 -3.44 4.76 3.67
C PHE A 108 -4.44 5.89 3.98
N TRP A 109 -3.98 7.14 4.00
CA TRP A 109 -4.87 8.31 4.17
C TRP A 109 -5.98 8.36 3.11
N LYS A 110 -5.65 8.16 1.83
CA LYS A 110 -6.67 8.13 0.75
C LYS A 110 -7.68 7.00 0.93
N VAL A 111 -7.24 5.84 1.41
CA VAL A 111 -8.11 4.70 1.71
C VAL A 111 -9.06 5.05 2.87
N MET A 112 -8.59 5.80 3.88
CA MET A 112 -9.44 6.30 4.96
C MET A 112 -10.43 7.38 4.50
N GLU A 113 -10.07 8.23 3.55
CA GLU A 113 -11.00 9.19 2.93
C GLU A 113 -12.16 8.45 2.23
N GLN A 114 -11.87 7.39 1.46
CA GLN A 114 -12.90 6.55 0.84
C GLN A 114 -13.79 5.86 1.88
N LEU A 115 -13.21 5.40 3.00
CA LEU A 115 -13.99 4.85 4.12
C LEU A 115 -14.99 5.90 4.65
N ALA A 116 -14.53 7.13 4.87
CA ALA A 116 -15.35 8.23 5.38
C ALA A 116 -16.48 8.60 4.41
N GLU A 117 -16.20 8.66 3.11
CA GLU A 117 -17.20 8.97 2.08
C GLU A 117 -18.28 7.89 1.94
N SER A 118 -17.93 6.63 2.17
CA SER A 118 -18.79 5.46 1.93
C SER A 118 -19.44 4.87 3.18
N THR A 119 -19.30 5.52 4.34
CA THR A 119 -19.75 5.00 5.63
C THR A 119 -20.55 6.05 6.39
N GLU A 120 -21.64 5.64 7.02
CA GLU A 120 -22.51 6.54 7.78
C GLU A 120 -21.82 7.08 9.03
N LYS A 121 -22.11 8.34 9.37
CA LYS A 121 -21.53 9.04 10.53
C LYS A 121 -21.61 8.26 11.85
N PRO A 122 -22.72 7.62 12.25
CA PRO A 122 -22.78 6.86 13.50
C PRO A 122 -21.81 5.67 13.54
N VAL A 123 -21.55 5.03 12.39
CA VAL A 123 -20.59 3.93 12.28
C VAL A 123 -19.16 4.46 12.44
N LEU A 124 -18.87 5.61 11.82
CA LEU A 124 -17.57 6.29 11.96
C LEU A 124 -17.31 6.76 13.40
N GLU A 125 -18.33 7.27 14.10
CA GLU A 125 -18.24 7.64 15.52
C GLU A 125 -17.97 6.42 16.42
N SER A 126 -18.66 5.31 16.15
CA SER A 126 -18.41 4.04 16.86
C SER A 126 -16.98 3.55 16.62
N ALA A 127 -16.51 3.60 15.38
CA ALA A 127 -15.15 3.22 15.01
C ALA A 127 -14.11 4.15 15.66
N ALA A 128 -14.36 5.47 15.70
CA ALA A 128 -13.49 6.46 16.32
C ALA A 128 -13.32 6.17 17.83
N SER A 129 -14.43 5.88 18.52
CA SER A 129 -14.41 5.54 19.95
C SER A 129 -13.64 4.25 20.21
N TRP A 130 -13.88 3.21 19.39
CA TRP A 130 -13.16 1.95 19.46
C TRP A 130 -11.65 2.12 19.22
N CYS A 131 -11.25 2.85 18.17
CA CYS A 131 -9.83 3.09 17.87
C CYS A 131 -9.14 3.85 19.01
N LYS A 132 -9.79 4.86 19.57
CA LYS A 132 -9.26 5.63 20.72
C LYS A 132 -9.04 4.75 21.94
N GLN A 133 -10.02 3.91 22.26
CA GLN A 133 -9.92 2.95 23.36
C GLN A 133 -8.77 1.98 23.13
N TRP A 134 -8.71 1.35 21.95
CA TRP A 134 -7.66 0.39 21.61
C TRP A 134 -6.26 1.01 21.69
N CYS A 135 -6.08 2.23 21.16
CA CYS A 135 -4.80 2.93 21.21
C CYS A 135 -4.38 3.26 22.64
N THR A 136 -5.34 3.67 23.49
CA THR A 136 -5.07 4.01 24.89
C THR A 136 -4.68 2.78 25.70
N GLU A 137 -5.45 1.69 25.59
CA GLU A 137 -5.17 0.42 26.27
C GLU A 137 -3.85 -0.17 25.80
N THR A 138 -3.58 -0.14 24.50
CA THR A 138 -2.33 -0.65 23.93
C THR A 138 -1.12 0.15 24.39
N LYS A 139 -1.22 1.48 24.40
CA LYS A 139 -0.18 2.34 24.95
C LYS A 139 0.08 2.03 26.43
N GLN A 140 -0.97 1.93 27.25
CA GLN A 140 -0.85 1.63 28.68
C GLN A 140 -0.18 0.27 28.94
N ARG A 141 -0.53 -0.77 28.16
CA ARG A 141 0.14 -2.08 28.24
C ARG A 141 1.63 -1.96 27.92
N GLY A 142 1.97 -1.21 26.88
CA GLY A 142 3.36 -0.98 26.47
C GLY A 142 4.18 -0.20 27.50
N GLU A 143 3.58 0.82 28.12
CA GLU A 143 4.20 1.57 29.22
C GLU A 143 4.39 0.69 30.47
N THR A 144 3.40 -0.14 30.81
CA THR A 144 3.47 -1.06 31.97
C THR A 144 4.55 -2.12 31.81
N ALA A 145 4.79 -2.60 30.58
CA ALA A 145 5.83 -3.57 30.27
C ALA A 145 7.24 -2.95 30.19
N SER A 146 7.35 -1.62 30.27
CA SER A 146 8.63 -0.92 30.15
C SER A 146 9.35 -0.82 31.49
N PRO A 147 10.65 -1.14 31.55
CA PRO A 147 11.46 -0.84 32.73
C PRO A 147 11.82 0.66 32.83
N TYR A 148 11.51 1.47 31.82
CA TYR A 148 11.75 2.92 31.78
C TYR A 148 10.42 3.69 31.77
N HIS A 149 10.34 4.74 32.60
CA HIS A 149 9.10 5.50 32.83
C HIS A 149 8.58 6.23 31.58
N ASP A 150 9.46 6.53 30.63
CA ASP A 150 9.19 7.33 29.42
C ASP A 150 9.21 6.51 28.12
N ALA A 151 9.37 5.19 28.19
CA ALA A 151 9.44 4.33 27.02
C ALA A 151 8.24 3.38 26.93
N ILE A 152 7.79 3.11 25.71
CA ILE A 152 6.82 2.05 25.41
C ILE A 152 7.61 0.80 25.03
N ASN A 153 7.42 -0.30 25.77
CA ASN A 153 8.02 -1.59 25.46
C ASN A 153 7.08 -2.43 24.60
N PHE A 154 7.08 -2.19 23.29
CA PHE A 154 6.24 -2.91 22.33
C PHE A 154 6.45 -4.44 22.41
N LYS A 155 7.71 -4.88 22.41
CA LYS A 155 8.05 -6.31 22.47
C LYS A 155 7.60 -6.95 23.80
N GLY A 156 7.87 -6.28 24.92
CA GLY A 156 7.51 -6.77 26.25
C GLY A 156 5.99 -6.84 26.49
N ALA A 157 5.22 -6.00 25.81
CA ALA A 157 3.76 -6.01 25.88
C ALA A 157 3.07 -6.85 24.79
N GLY A 158 3.83 -7.51 23.90
CA GLY A 158 3.28 -8.28 22.79
C GLY A 158 2.51 -7.42 21.78
N ILE A 159 2.95 -6.17 21.58
CA ILE A 159 2.32 -5.22 20.66
C ILE A 159 3.06 -5.26 19.33
N ASP A 160 2.32 -5.51 18.25
CA ASP A 160 2.84 -5.36 16.90
C ASP A 160 2.95 -3.87 16.54
N ILE A 161 4.13 -3.45 16.07
CA ILE A 161 4.39 -2.04 15.76
C ILE A 161 3.58 -1.58 14.54
N ALA A 162 3.37 -2.45 13.54
CA ALA A 162 2.56 -2.13 12.38
C ALA A 162 1.09 -1.94 12.77
N GLU A 163 0.56 -2.79 13.65
CA GLU A 163 -0.78 -2.61 14.22
C GLU A 163 -0.91 -1.29 14.97
N TYR A 164 0.03 -1.01 15.89
CA TYR A 164 0.00 0.23 16.67
C TYR A 164 0.08 1.48 15.78
N THR A 165 0.91 1.44 14.75
CA THR A 165 1.08 2.56 13.80
C THR A 165 -0.19 2.77 12.97
N ALA A 166 -0.73 1.70 12.38
CA ALA A 166 -1.92 1.75 11.55
C ALA A 166 -3.14 2.25 12.34
N MET A 167 -3.35 1.70 13.54
CA MET A 167 -4.43 2.13 14.44
C MET A 167 -4.24 3.56 14.94
N GLY A 168 -2.99 3.99 15.16
CA GLY A 168 -2.68 5.37 15.50
C GLY A 168 -3.08 6.36 14.40
N ASP A 169 -2.71 6.08 13.15
CA ASP A 169 -3.09 6.90 12.00
C ASP A 169 -4.62 6.88 11.78
N LEU A 170 -5.27 5.72 11.87
CA LEU A 170 -6.72 5.59 11.76
C LEU A 170 -7.46 6.35 12.87
N ASN A 171 -6.99 6.24 14.12
CA ASN A 171 -7.55 7.00 15.23
C ASN A 171 -7.44 8.50 14.98
N ASN A 172 -6.26 9.00 14.58
CA ASN A 172 -6.07 10.43 14.34
C ASN A 172 -7.00 10.94 13.22
N PHE A 173 -7.13 10.18 12.13
CA PHE A 173 -8.05 10.49 11.05
C PHE A 173 -9.51 10.57 11.54
N LEU A 174 -9.99 9.50 12.18
CA LEU A 174 -11.39 9.40 12.61
C LEU A 174 -11.74 10.44 13.68
N GLN A 175 -10.84 10.70 14.64
CA GLN A 175 -11.05 11.74 15.65
C GLN A 175 -11.15 13.13 15.01
N ASN A 176 -10.33 13.44 14.00
CA ASN A 176 -10.45 14.70 13.28
C ASN A 176 -11.76 14.81 12.51
N LEU A 177 -12.23 13.70 11.94
CA LEU A 177 -13.46 13.65 11.15
C LEU A 177 -14.72 13.84 12.00
N VAL A 178 -14.80 13.22 13.18
CA VAL A 178 -16.01 13.24 14.01
C VAL A 178 -16.14 14.49 14.88
N ASN A 179 -15.03 15.19 15.14
CA ASN A 179 -15.00 16.45 15.90
C ASN A 179 -15.27 17.69 15.03
N GLN A 180 -15.42 17.51 13.71
CA GLN A 180 -15.89 18.53 12.76
C GLN A 180 -17.42 18.51 12.66
#